data_AF-A0AA41S0B7-F1
#
_entry.id   AF-A0AA41S0B7-F1
#
_cell.length_a   1.000
_cell.length_b   1.000
_cell.length_c   1.000
_cell.angle_alpha   90.00
_cell.angle_beta   90.00
_cell.angle_gamma   90.00
#
_symmetry.space_group_name_H-M   'P 1'
#
loop_
_entity.id
_entity.type
_entity.pdbx_description
1 polymer ?
#
loop_
_entity_poly.entity_id
_entity_poly.type
_entity_poly.pdbx_seq_one_letter_code
_entity_poly.pdbx_strand_id
1 'polypeptide(L)'
;KTRARDAALNAIQSPLLDIGIERATGIVWNITGGSDLTLYEVNAAAEVIYDLVDPSANLIFGAVIDPSLSGQVSITLIATGFKRQEEAEGRPLVQGNQLPNGDINLGGINRRPSSFTEGSSVEIPEFLKKKGRSRFPRA
;
A
#
# COMPACT_ATOMS: atom_id res chain seq x y z
N LYS A 1 16.10 20.08 23.20
CA LYS A 1 16.27 18.63 22.96
C LYS A 1 15.12 18.15 22.07
N THR A 2 15.20 18.40 20.77
CA THR A 2 14.16 18.03 19.78
C THR A 2 14.56 16.85 18.91
N ARG A 3 15.78 16.32 19.06
CA ARG A 3 16.35 15.31 18.17
C ARG A 3 15.47 14.07 17.94
N ALA A 4 14.79 13.57 18.97
CA ALA A 4 13.92 12.39 18.83
C ALA A 4 12.62 12.74 18.07
N ARG A 5 12.06 13.93 18.33
CA ARG A 5 10.92 14.48 17.60
C ARG A 5 11.28 14.70 16.11
N ASP A 6 12.45 15.29 15.87
CA ASP A 6 12.95 15.58 14.51
C ASP A 6 13.27 14.27 13.77
N ALA A 7 13.85 13.28 14.45
CA ALA A 7 14.09 11.95 13.90
C ALA A 7 12.78 11.23 13.55
N ALA A 8 11.72 11.40 14.35
CA ALA A 8 10.41 10.82 14.06
C ALA A 8 9.82 11.44 12.79
N LEU A 9 9.83 12.78 12.68
CA LEU A 9 9.38 13.48 11.47
C LEU A 9 10.16 13.04 10.23
N ASN A 10 11.49 12.92 10.33
CA ASN A 10 12.33 12.46 9.23
C ASN A 10 12.01 11.02 8.82
N ALA A 11 11.73 10.13 9.78
CA ALA A 11 11.35 8.75 9.49
C ALA A 11 10.02 8.67 8.73
N ILE A 12 9.05 9.52 9.08
CA ILE A 12 7.73 9.57 8.45
C ILE A 12 7.80 10.19 7.04
N GLN A 13 8.68 11.17 6.83
CA GLN A 13 8.89 11.82 5.55
C GLN A 13 9.90 11.09 4.64
N SER A 14 10.32 9.89 5.04
CA SER A 14 11.30 9.11 4.28
C SER A 14 10.76 8.76 2.89
N PRO A 15 11.56 8.90 1.82
CA PRO A 15 11.15 8.53 0.46
C PRO A 15 10.93 7.02 0.27
N LEU A 16 11.26 6.20 1.27
CA LEU A 16 10.92 4.76 1.29
C LEU A 16 9.46 4.50 1.65
N LEU A 17 8.73 5.52 2.09
CA LEU A 17 7.30 5.48 2.37
C LEU A 17 6.54 6.06 1.17
N ASP A 18 6.25 5.22 0.18
CA ASP A 18 5.49 5.61 -1.02
C ASP A 18 4.03 6.01 -0.69
N ILE A 19 3.50 5.48 0.41
CA ILE A 19 2.15 5.74 0.91
C ILE A 19 2.29 6.33 2.30
N GLY A 20 1.62 7.47 2.54
CA GLY A 20 1.60 8.12 3.84
C GLY A 20 1.05 7.18 4.94
N ILE A 21 1.59 7.33 6.14
CA ILE A 21 1.33 6.43 7.27
C ILE A 21 -0.08 6.59 7.88
N GLU A 22 -0.85 7.58 7.43
CA GLU A 22 -2.16 7.93 7.99
C GLU A 22 -3.18 6.79 7.83
N ARG A 23 -2.97 5.89 6.86
CA ARG A 23 -3.86 4.75 6.59
C ARG A 23 -3.32 3.41 7.06
N ALA A 24 -2.17 3.39 7.73
CA ALA A 24 -1.60 2.16 8.25
C ALA A 24 -2.42 1.69 9.45
N THR A 25 -2.85 0.43 9.45
CA THR A 25 -3.62 -0.16 10.57
C THR A 25 -2.74 -0.86 11.60
N GLY A 26 -1.45 -1.07 11.27
CA GLY A 26 -0.47 -1.61 12.19
C GLY A 26 0.89 -0.97 11.96
N ILE A 27 1.52 -0.49 13.03
CA ILE A 27 2.82 0.18 12.99
C ILE A 27 3.73 -0.43 14.05
N VAL A 28 4.94 -0.77 13.64
CA VAL A 28 6.03 -1.14 14.53
C VAL A 28 7.13 -0.11 14.36
N TRP A 29 7.58 0.49 15.45
CA TRP A 29 8.68 1.43 15.40
C TRP A 29 9.68 1.17 16.53
N ASN A 30 10.93 1.49 16.25
CA ASN A 30 12.02 1.37 17.20
C ASN A 30 12.79 2.68 17.28
N ILE A 31 13.15 3.07 18.50
CA ILE A 31 14.07 4.17 18.77
C ILE A 31 15.39 3.61 19.32
N THR A 32 16.50 3.94 18.67
CA THR A 32 17.83 3.60 19.14
C THR A 32 18.57 4.89 19.50
N GLY A 33 19.18 4.93 20.67
CA GLY A 33 20.02 6.06 21.08
C GLY A 33 21.07 5.66 22.09
N GLY A 34 21.93 6.61 22.45
CA GLY A 34 22.94 6.43 23.49
C GLY A 34 22.35 6.21 24.89
N SER A 35 23.22 6.04 25.88
CA SER A 35 22.83 5.98 27.30
C SER A 35 22.19 7.28 27.80
N ASP A 36 22.25 8.34 26.99
CA ASP A 36 21.59 9.62 27.19
C ASP A 36 20.16 9.68 26.65
N LEU A 37 19.64 8.59 26.04
CA LEU A 37 18.25 8.50 25.60
C LEU A 37 17.31 8.47 26.80
N THR A 38 16.43 9.46 26.88
CA THR A 38 15.49 9.60 28.01
C THR A 38 14.06 9.23 27.63
N LEU A 39 13.26 8.83 28.62
CA LEU A 39 11.82 8.57 28.42
C LEU A 39 11.07 9.79 27.86
N TYR A 40 11.49 11.00 28.20
CA TYR A 40 10.91 12.23 27.64
C TYR A 40 11.10 12.30 26.12
N GLU A 41 12.28 11.93 25.63
CA GLU A 41 12.56 11.92 24.19
C GLU A 41 11.78 10.83 23.46
N VAL A 42 11.66 9.65 24.07
CA VAL A 42 10.81 8.57 23.55
C VAL A 42 9.35 9.01 23.46
N ASN A 43 8.83 9.66 24.51
CA ASN A 43 7.45 10.16 24.52
C ASN A 43 7.23 11.23 23.44
N ALA A 44 8.17 12.18 23.29
CA ALA A 44 8.07 13.22 22.26
C ALA A 44 8.08 12.66 20.83
N ALA A 45 8.84 11.58 20.57
CA ALA A 45 8.79 10.88 19.29
C ALA A 45 7.46 10.12 19.10
N ALA A 46 6.97 9.48 20.16
CA ALA A 46 5.72 8.73 20.14
C ALA A 46 4.53 9.65 19.83
N GLU A 47 4.42 10.81 20.48
CA GLU A 47 3.36 11.79 20.24
C GLU A 47 3.26 12.17 18.75
N VAL A 48 4.39 12.46 18.11
CA VAL A 48 4.42 12.79 16.67
C VAL A 48 3.91 11.64 15.81
N ILE A 49 4.30 10.40 16.12
CA ILE A 49 3.86 9.23 15.36
C ILE A 49 2.36 9.00 15.59
N TYR A 50 1.88 9.11 16.83
CA TYR A 50 0.46 8.92 17.17
C TYR A 50 -0.46 9.96 16.52
N ASP A 51 -0.03 11.21 16.41
CA ASP A 51 -0.83 12.28 15.81
C ASP A 51 -1.04 12.12 14.29
N LEU A 52 -0.17 11.37 13.63
CA LEU A 52 -0.14 11.25 12.16
C LEU A 52 -0.73 9.92 11.65
N VAL A 53 -1.08 8.99 12.53
CA VAL A 53 -1.52 7.64 12.17
C VAL A 53 -3.02 7.47 12.41
N ASP A 54 -3.61 6.42 11.85
CA ASP A 54 -5.01 6.12 12.10
C ASP A 54 -5.25 5.89 13.62
N PRO A 55 -6.26 6.53 14.25
CA PRO A 55 -6.53 6.36 15.68
C PRO A 55 -6.87 4.92 16.10
N SER A 56 -7.27 4.07 15.14
CA SER A 56 -7.54 2.65 15.32
C SER A 56 -6.33 1.76 15.01
N ALA A 57 -5.19 2.34 14.62
CA ALA A 57 -3.98 1.59 14.33
C ALA A 57 -3.41 0.93 15.59
N ASN A 58 -2.95 -0.31 15.45
CA ASN A 58 -2.18 -0.96 16.50
C ASN A 58 -0.72 -0.50 16.41
N LEU A 59 -0.22 0.13 17.48
CA LEU A 59 1.13 0.70 17.52
C LEU A 59 2.01 -0.05 18.52
N ILE A 60 3.13 -0.57 18.03
CA ILE A 60 4.12 -1.29 18.84
C ILE A 60 5.41 -0.48 18.84
N PHE A 61 5.89 -0.12 20.03
CA PHE A 61 7.15 0.59 20.20
C PHE A 61 8.24 -0.33 20.77
N GLY A 62 9.47 -0.11 20.32
CA GLY A 62 10.70 -0.67 20.89
C GLY A 62 11.71 0.42 21.19
N ALA A 63 12.56 0.20 22.18
CA ALA A 63 13.66 1.09 22.50
C ALA A 63 14.93 0.27 22.72
N VAL A 64 16.03 0.71 22.11
CA VAL A 64 17.34 0.07 22.22
C VAL A 64 18.37 1.11 22.64
N ILE A 65 19.18 0.75 23.63
CA ILE A 65 20.32 1.56 24.04
C ILE A 65 21.56 1.05 23.33
N ASP A 66 22.15 1.90 22.50
CA ASP A 66 23.42 1.67 21.83
C ASP A 66 24.41 2.77 22.24
N PRO A 67 25.41 2.46 23.08
CA PRO A 67 26.40 3.44 23.53
C PRO A 67 27.16 4.14 22.39
N SER A 68 27.23 3.54 21.19
CA SER A 68 27.88 4.15 20.03
C SER A 68 27.09 5.35 19.47
N LEU A 69 25.79 5.45 19.77
CA LEU A 69 24.90 6.54 19.37
C LEU A 69 24.80 7.63 20.44
N SER A 70 25.84 7.82 21.25
CA SER A 70 25.90 8.92 22.23
C SER A 70 25.63 10.27 21.55
N GLY A 71 24.64 11.01 22.06
CA GLY A 71 24.24 12.30 21.47
C GLY A 71 23.36 12.18 20.23
N GLN A 72 23.14 10.98 19.68
CA GLN A 72 22.35 10.74 18.47
C GLN A 72 21.14 9.83 18.75
N VAL A 73 20.14 9.91 17.87
CA VAL A 73 18.96 9.06 17.90
C VAL A 73 18.65 8.62 16.48
N SER A 74 18.34 7.35 16.32
CA SER A 74 17.85 6.77 15.07
C SER A 74 16.47 6.16 15.31
N ILE A 75 15.53 6.42 14.40
CA ILE A 75 14.19 5.86 14.45
C ILE A 75 13.98 5.01 13.20
N THR A 76 13.50 3.79 13.42
CA THR A 76 13.07 2.88 12.35
C THR A 76 11.57 2.70 12.48
N LEU A 77 10.82 2.87 11.40
CA LEU A 77 9.38 2.75 11.37
C LEU A 77 8.96 1.77 10.27
N ILE A 78 8.07 0.85 10.61
CA ILE A 78 7.52 -0.18 9.74
C ILE A 78 6.00 -0.03 9.81
N ALA A 79 5.41 0.46 8.72
CA ALA A 79 3.98 0.62 8.57
C ALA A 79 3.39 -0.52 7.74
N THR A 80 2.26 -1.06 8.19
CA THR A 80 1.60 -2.22 7.58
C THR A 80 0.08 -2.04 7.55
N GLY A 81 -0.60 -2.91 6.80
CA GLY A 81 -2.06 -2.94 6.76
C GLY A 81 -2.68 -1.76 6.04
N PHE A 82 -1.98 -1.23 5.02
CA PHE A 82 -2.53 -0.26 4.07
C PHE A 82 -3.67 -0.91 3.29
N LYS A 83 -4.86 -0.30 3.32
CA LYS A 83 -5.99 -0.72 2.49
C LYS A 83 -5.64 -0.42 1.03
N ARG A 84 -5.68 -1.45 0.17
CA ARG A 84 -5.51 -1.27 -1.27
C ARG A 84 -6.66 -0.39 -1.75
N GLN A 85 -6.32 0.74 -2.37
CA GLN A 85 -7.29 1.51 -3.14
C GLN A 85 -7.72 0.57 -4.27
N GLU A 86 -8.91 -0.02 -4.15
CA GLU A 86 -9.60 -0.52 -5.34
C GLU A 86 -9.81 0.72 -6.21
N GLU A 87 -9.19 0.73 -7.39
CA GLU A 87 -9.38 1.76 -8.41
C GLU A 87 -10.87 1.81 -8.77
N ALA A 88 -11.62 2.60 -8.03
CA ALA A 88 -12.99 2.97 -8.35
C ALA A 88 -12.95 4.09 -9.39
N GLU A 89 -12.43 3.81 -10.58
CA GLU A 89 -12.58 4.70 -11.72
C GLU A 89 -13.33 3.99 -12.86
N GLY A 90 -14.62 4.32 -12.95
CA GLY A 90 -15.23 4.67 -14.24
C GLY A 90 -15.80 3.54 -15.09
N ARG A 91 -16.88 2.88 -14.64
CA ARG A 91 -17.92 2.46 -15.60
C ARG A 91 -19.04 3.51 -15.55
N PRO A 92 -19.17 4.41 -16.54
CA PRO A 92 -20.37 5.21 -16.63
C PRO A 92 -21.54 4.27 -16.91
N LEU A 93 -22.51 4.30 -16.01
CA LEU A 93 -23.79 3.63 -16.18
C LEU A 93 -24.50 4.33 -17.34
N VAL A 94 -24.67 3.63 -18.46
CA VAL A 94 -25.43 4.13 -19.60
C VAL A 94 -26.86 4.41 -19.13
N GLN A 95 -27.20 5.69 -18.98
CA GLN A 95 -28.56 6.13 -18.71
C GLN A 95 -29.36 6.01 -20.01
N GLY A 96 -30.24 5.03 -20.05
CA GLY A 96 -31.19 4.87 -21.13
C GLY A 96 -32.20 6.02 -21.14
N ASN A 97 -32.41 6.60 -22.32
CA ASN A 97 -33.76 6.93 -22.77
C ASN A 97 -33.84 7.20 -24.28
N GLN A 98 -34.80 6.51 -24.90
CA GLN A 98 -35.64 6.88 -26.05
C GLN A 98 -35.17 6.61 -27.50
N LEU A 99 -35.96 5.73 -28.13
CA LEU A 99 -36.16 5.41 -29.56
C LEU A 99 -36.56 6.66 -30.38
N PRO A 100 -36.35 6.73 -31.72
CA PRO A 100 -37.10 5.89 -32.68
C PRO A 100 -36.44 5.47 -34.02
N ASN A 101 -37.07 4.42 -34.60
CA ASN A 101 -37.18 4.01 -36.01
C ASN A 101 -35.96 3.56 -36.83
N GLY A 102 -36.06 2.35 -37.39
CA GLY A 102 -35.34 1.94 -38.60
C GLY A 102 -34.99 0.44 -38.69
N ASP A 103 -35.91 -0.33 -39.27
CA ASP A 103 -35.75 -1.56 -40.06
C ASP A 103 -34.94 -2.77 -39.53
N ILE A 104 -35.70 -3.84 -39.33
CA ILE A 104 -35.30 -5.23 -39.11
C ILE A 104 -34.64 -5.82 -40.37
N ASN A 105 -33.35 -6.19 -40.25
CA ASN A 105 -32.72 -7.16 -41.14
C ASN A 105 -32.06 -8.28 -40.32
N LEU A 106 -32.54 -9.49 -40.56
CA LEU A 106 -32.22 -10.74 -39.85
C LEU A 106 -30.97 -11.36 -40.49
N GLY A 107 -29.86 -11.43 -39.76
CA GLY A 107 -28.65 -12.11 -40.20
C GLY A 107 -27.72 -12.41 -39.03
N GLY A 108 -27.61 -13.69 -38.66
CA GLY A 108 -26.87 -14.14 -37.49
C GLY A 108 -25.38 -13.79 -37.56
N ILE A 109 -24.88 -13.15 -36.50
CA ILE A 109 -23.44 -12.95 -36.28
C ILE A 109 -23.13 -13.28 -34.83
N ASN A 110 -22.35 -14.36 -34.67
CA ASN A 110 -21.67 -14.73 -33.44
C ASN A 110 -20.96 -13.51 -32.83
N ARG A 111 -21.36 -13.11 -31.62
CA ARG A 111 -20.64 -12.12 -30.82
C ARG A 111 -19.31 -12.73 -30.35
N ARG A 112 -18.25 -12.55 -31.14
CA ARG A 112 -16.87 -12.52 -30.61
C ARG A 112 -16.67 -11.16 -29.95
N PRO A 113 -16.24 -11.06 -28.68
CA PRO A 113 -15.70 -9.81 -28.17
C PRO A 113 -14.36 -9.53 -28.86
N SER A 114 -14.27 -8.38 -29.50
CA SER A 114 -13.08 -7.87 -30.18
C SER A 114 -11.97 -7.56 -29.19
N SER A 115 -10.82 -8.20 -29.41
CA SER A 115 -9.46 -7.74 -29.09
C SER A 115 -9.34 -6.21 -29.15
N PHE A 116 -8.93 -5.54 -28.07
CA PHE A 116 -7.51 -5.25 -27.79
C PHE A 116 -6.69 -5.04 -29.06
N THR A 117 -6.56 -3.78 -29.47
CA THR A 117 -5.42 -3.34 -30.28
C THR A 117 -5.01 -1.97 -29.82
N GLU A 118 -3.92 -1.89 -29.06
CA GLU A 118 -2.77 -1.02 -29.38
C GLU A 118 -1.56 -1.43 -28.51
N GLY A 119 -0.44 -1.79 -29.14
CA GLY A 119 0.87 -1.41 -28.61
C GLY A 119 1.65 -2.34 -27.66
N SER A 120 1.72 -3.66 -27.89
CA SER A 120 2.94 -4.51 -27.71
C SER A 120 2.52 -5.98 -27.67
N SER A 121 2.88 -6.75 -28.68
CA SER A 121 2.80 -8.21 -28.61
C SER A 121 3.82 -8.72 -27.61
N VAL A 122 3.42 -8.84 -26.33
CA VAL A 122 4.21 -9.54 -25.33
C VAL A 122 4.13 -11.03 -25.66
N GLU A 123 5.21 -11.57 -26.19
CA GLU A 123 5.34 -12.99 -26.48
C GLU A 123 5.41 -13.77 -25.16
N ILE A 124 4.33 -14.48 -24.82
CA ILE A 124 4.26 -15.31 -23.62
C ILE A 124 5.16 -16.54 -23.83
N PRO A 125 6.18 -16.75 -22.98
CA PRO A 125 7.01 -17.95 -23.03
C PRO A 125 6.20 -19.24 -22.88
N GLU A 126 6.59 -20.31 -23.58
CA GLU A 126 5.87 -21.59 -23.64
C GLU A 126 5.56 -22.22 -22.27
N PHE A 127 6.40 -21.99 -21.26
CA PHE A 127 6.19 -22.52 -19.91
C PHE A 127 4.95 -21.93 -19.20
N LEU A 128 4.50 -20.72 -19.58
CA LEU A 128 3.32 -20.05 -18.99
C LEU A 128 2.00 -20.44 -19.66
N LYS A 129 2.03 -20.89 -20.92
CA LYS A 129 0.81 -21.26 -21.66
C LYS A 129 0.17 -22.54 -21.12
N LYS A 130 0.92 -23.35 -20.37
CA LYS A 130 0.51 -24.72 -20.02
C LYS A 130 0.57 -24.99 -18.53
N LYS A 131 -0.20 -24.26 -17.73
CA LYS A 131 -0.55 -24.70 -16.36
C LYS A 131 -2.01 -24.44 -16.00
N GLY A 132 -2.90 -24.96 -16.85
CA GLY A 132 -4.34 -25.01 -16.62
C GLY A 132 -4.88 -26.42 -16.81
N ARG A 133 -4.44 -27.37 -15.96
CA ARG A 133 -5.12 -28.64 -15.65
C ARG A 133 -4.34 -29.33 -14.52
N SER A 134 -4.58 -28.92 -13.28
CA SER A 134 -4.36 -29.84 -12.16
C SER A 134 -5.44 -30.92 -12.25
N ARG A 135 -5.04 -32.11 -12.66
CA ARG A 135 -5.79 -33.34 -12.39
C ARG A 135 -5.03 -34.06 -11.30
N PHE A 136 -5.36 -33.80 -10.04
CA PHE A 136 -5.02 -34.73 -8.97
C PHE A 136 -6.16 -35.75 -8.86
N PRO A 137 -5.88 -37.06 -8.93
CA PRO A 137 -6.88 -38.05 -8.57
C PRO A 137 -7.07 -38.02 -7.05
N ARG A 138 -8.31 -38.12 -6.59
CA ARG A 138 -8.60 -38.45 -5.20
C ARG A 138 -8.22 -39.91 -4.98
N ALA A 139 -7.39 -40.15 -3.97
CA ALA A 139 -7.22 -41.43 -3.29
C ALA A 139 -7.38 -41.15 -1.79
#